data_AF-A0AAW5K411-F1
#
_entry.id   AF-A0AAW5K411-F1
#
_cell.length_a   1.000
_cell.length_b   1.000
_cell.length_c   1.000
_cell.angle_alpha   90.00
_cell.angle_beta   90.00
_cell.angle_gamma   90.00
#
_symmetry.space_group_name_H-M   'P 1'
#
loop_
_entity.id
_entity.type
_entity.pdbx_description
1 polymer ?
#
loop_
_entity_poly.entity_id
_entity_poly.type
_entity_poly.pdbx_seq_one_letter_code
_entity_poly.pdbx_strand_id
1 'polypeptide(L)' 'MECLATFDTTHMALFFEKACRAEGLSVKIVPVPRQISASCGLACSYPCGELDHVKNIAVERAIEVAEYHELAS' A
#
# COMPACT_ATOMS: atom_id res chain seq x y z
N MET A 1 3.41 -14.07 -3.83
CA MET A 1 4.27 -12.87 -3.88
C MET A 1 3.51 -11.74 -3.22
N GLU A 2 4.11 -11.12 -2.21
CA GLU A 2 3.51 -10.03 -1.42
C GLU A 2 4.20 -8.72 -1.79
N CYS A 3 3.41 -7.67 -1.96
CA CYS A 3 3.89 -6.35 -2.32
C CYS A 3 3.47 -5.35 -1.23
N LEU A 4 4.23 -4.28 -1.08
CA LEU A 4 3.98 -3.20 -0.14
C LEU A 4 3.81 -1.88 -0.87
N ALA A 5 2.91 -1.05 -0.37
CA ALA A 5 2.83 0.38 -0.68
C ALA A 5 3.26 1.15 0.56
N THR A 6 4.15 2.11 0.39
CA THR A 6 4.61 3.00 1.48
C THR A 6 4.00 4.39 1.32
N PHE A 7 3.96 5.12 2.43
CA PHE A 7 3.29 6.41 2.51
C PHE A 7 4.10 7.38 3.36
N ASP A 8 3.99 8.67 3.04
CA ASP A 8 4.59 9.73 3.85
C ASP A 8 3.75 10.09 5.08
N THR A 9 2.46 9.77 5.05
CA THR A 9 1.55 10.03 6.17
C THR A 9 0.71 8.82 6.53
N THR A 10 0.44 8.66 7.82
CA THR A 10 -0.47 7.63 8.35
C THR A 10 -1.86 7.74 7.75
N HIS A 11 -2.33 8.96 7.49
CA HIS A 11 -3.64 9.20 6.89
C HIS A 11 -3.74 8.59 5.49
N MET A 12 -2.72 8.77 4.64
CA MET A 12 -2.70 8.16 3.30
C MET A 12 -2.65 6.62 3.37
N ALA A 13 -1.87 6.07 4.29
CA ALA A 13 -1.80 4.61 4.48
C ALA A 13 -3.18 4.02 4.83
N LEU A 14 -3.87 4.61 5.82
CA LEU A 14 -5.19 4.16 6.26
C LEU A 14 -6.26 4.39 5.18
N PHE A 15 -6.18 5.51 4.47
CA PHE A 15 -7.14 5.80 3.40
C PHE A 15 -6.98 4.82 2.23
N PHE A 16 -5.73 4.50 1.87
CA PHE A 16 -5.42 3.46 0.89
C PHE A 16 -5.96 2.10 1.28
N GLU A 17 -5.74 1.67 2.52
CA GLU A 17 -6.26 0.38 3.00
C GLU A 17 -7.78 0.34 2.87
N LYS A 18 -8.48 1.38 3.32
CA LYS A 18 -9.93 1.47 3.25
C LYS A 18 -10.44 1.44 1.81
N ALA A 19 -9.80 2.20 0.91
CA ALA A 19 -10.17 2.24 -0.49
C ALA A 19 -9.99 0.87 -1.17
N CYS A 20 -8.85 0.21 -0.96
CA CYS A 20 -8.60 -1.11 -1.52
C CYS A 20 -9.55 -2.17 -0.96
N ARG A 21 -9.83 -2.15 0.35
CA ARG A 21 -10.81 -3.06 0.97
C ARG A 21 -12.23 -2.85 0.41
N ALA A 22 -12.61 -1.62 0.08
CA ALA A 22 -13.92 -1.33 -0.50
C ALA A 22 -14.10 -1.96 -1.90
N GLU A 23 -13.01 -2.11 -2.65
CA GLU A 23 -12.99 -2.82 -3.94
C GLU A 23 -12.78 -4.35 -3.80
N GLY A 24 -12.83 -4.88 -2.57
CA GLY A 24 -12.70 -6.31 -2.30
C GLY A 24 -11.26 -6.85 -2.26
N LEU A 25 -10.26 -5.97 -2.26
CA LEU A 25 -8.85 -6.38 -2.24
C LEU A 25 -8.42 -6.87 -0.85
N SER A 26 -7.64 -7.96 -0.84
CA SER A 26 -7.01 -8.49 0.37
C SER A 26 -5.78 -7.68 0.76
N VAL A 27 -6.00 -6.49 1.30
CA VAL A 27 -4.94 -5.61 1.80
C VAL A 27 -4.85 -5.61 3.32
N LYS A 28 -3.72 -5.19 3.89
CA LYS A 28 -3.54 -5.01 5.34
C LYS A 28 -2.48 -3.95 5.65
N ILE A 29 -2.71 -3.13 6.69
CA ILE A 29 -1.66 -2.27 7.22
C ILE A 29 -0.65 -3.11 8.01
N VAL A 30 0.63 -2.87 7.74
CA VAL A 30 1.77 -3.48 8.42
C VAL A 30 2.81 -2.42 8.79
N PRO A 31 3.61 -2.63 9.84
CA PRO A 31 4.80 -1.82 10.06
C PRO A 31 5.75 -1.94 8.87
N VAL A 32 6.38 -0.84 8.48
CA VAL A 32 7.36 -0.84 7.38
C VAL A 32 8.53 -1.76 7.75
N PRO A 33 8.88 -2.74 6.88
CA PRO A 33 10.04 -3.58 7.10
C PRO A 33 11.32 -2.76 7.24
N ARG A 34 12.25 -3.18 8.11
CA ARG A 34 13.51 -2.43 8.36
C ARG A 34 14.36 -2.16 7.10
N GLN A 35 14.17 -2.94 6.05
CA GLN A 35 14.87 -2.80 4.77
C GLN A 35 14.25 -1.72 3.85
N ILE A 36 13.11 -1.15 4.22
CA ILE A 36 12.39 -0.12 3.47
C ILE A 36 12.36 1.16 4.31
N SER A 37 12.71 2.30 3.71
CA SER A 37 12.56 3.61 4.35
C SER A 37 11.21 4.21 3.99
N ALA A 38 10.37 4.50 4.99
CA ALA A 38 9.13 5.24 4.81
C ALA A 38 8.91 6.22 5.97
N SER A 39 8.33 7.37 5.68
CA SER A 39 8.26 8.49 6.64
C SER A 39 7.31 8.22 7.81
N CYS A 40 6.15 7.61 7.55
CA CYS A 40 5.14 7.37 8.59
C CYS A 40 5.26 6.03 9.35
N GLY A 41 6.21 5.17 8.97
CA GLY A 41 6.41 3.86 9.59
C GLY A 41 5.33 2.81 9.30
N LEU A 42 4.31 3.13 8.50
CA LEU A 42 3.27 2.22 8.04
C LEU A 42 3.35 1.96 6.55
N ALA A 43 3.05 0.72 6.17
CA ALA A 43 2.91 0.28 4.79
C ALA A 43 1.60 -0.50 4.65
N CYS A 44 1.10 -0.61 3.42
CA CYS A 44 -0.03 -1.46 3.10
C CYS A 44 0.46 -2.66 2.28
N SER A 45 0.27 -3.86 2.81
CA SER A 45 0.54 -5.12 2.10
C SER A 45 -0.64 -5.51 1.22
N TYR A 46 -0.34 -6.00 0.02
CA TYR A 46 -1.32 -6.50 -0.95
C TYR A 46 -0.70 -7.62 -1.82
N PRO A 47 -1.51 -8.46 -2.49
CA PRO A 47 -0.99 -9.46 -3.42
C PRO A 47 -0.36 -8.77 -4.63
N CYS A 48 0.85 -9.16 -5.04
CA CYS A 48 1.51 -8.52 -6.18
C CYS A 48 0.74 -8.62 -7.51
N GLY A 49 -0.13 -9.64 -7.65
CA GLY A 49 -1.03 -9.76 -8.81
C GLY A 49 -2.06 -8.64 -8.92
N GLU A 50 -2.30 -7.87 -7.84
CA GLU A 50 -3.24 -6.75 -7.79
C GLU A 50 -2.56 -5.39 -7.99
N LEU A 51 -1.28 -5.33 -8.39
CA LEU A 51 -0.52 -4.08 -8.51
C LEU A 51 -1.22 -3.03 -9.38
N ASP A 52 -1.74 -3.43 -10.54
CA ASP A 52 -2.43 -2.50 -11.44
C ASP A 52 -3.75 -2.01 -10.84
N HIS A 53 -4.46 -2.89 -10.13
CA HIS A 53 -5.72 -2.54 -9.48
C HIS A 53 -5.51 -1.54 -8.34
N VAL A 54 -4.52 -1.77 -7.47
CA VAL A 54 -4.21 -0.83 -6.38
C VAL A 54 -3.69 0.52 -6.89
N LYS A 55 -2.95 0.54 -8.02
CA LYS A 55 -2.52 1.77 -8.68
C LYS A 55 -3.72 2.56 -9.22
N ASN A 56 -4.66 1.89 -9.87
CA ASN A 56 -5.88 2.52 -10.37
C ASN A 56 -6.70 3.13 -9.23
N ILE A 57 -6.89 2.39 -8.13
CA ILE A 57 -7.60 2.89 -6.94
C ILE A 57 -6.88 4.12 -6.38
N ALA A 58 -5.56 4.10 -6.29
CA ALA A 58 -4.79 5.24 -5.80
C ALA A 58 -5.00 6.49 -6.67
N VAL A 59 -4.99 6.34 -8.00
CA VAL A 59 -5.24 7.44 -8.93
C VAL A 59 -6.68 7.95 -8.82
N GLU A 60 -7.68 7.05 -8.87
CA GLU A 60 -9.09 7.41 -8.83
C GLU A 60 -9.51 8.10 -7.53
N ARG A 61 -8.87 7.75 -6.41
CA ARG A 61 -9.16 8.29 -5.08
C ARG A 61 -8.20 9.41 -4.67
N ALA A 62 -7.29 9.82 -5.57
CA ALA A 62 -6.25 10.82 -5.31
C ALA A 62 -5.42 10.51 -4.05
N ILE A 63 -5.01 9.26 -3.90
CA ILE A 63 -4.20 8.78 -2.78
C ILE A 63 -2.73 8.86 -3.18
N GLU A 64 -1.95 9.57 -2.38
CA GLU A 64 -0.50 9.70 -2.57
C GLU A 64 0.19 8.46 -1.99
N VAL A 65 0.74 7.63 -2.89
CA VAL A 65 1.62 6.51 -2.55
C VAL A 65 3.06 6.95 -2.78
N ALA A 66 3.93 6.76 -1.79
CA ALA A 66 5.34 7.13 -1.89
C ALA A 66 6.08 6.17 -2.82
N GLU A 67 5.98 4.87 -2.56
CA GLU A 67 6.64 3.85 -3.37
C GLU A 67 5.91 2.50 -3.28
N TYR A 68 6.07 1.67 -4.32
CA TYR A 68 5.58 0.29 -4.36
C TYR A 68 6.77 -0.65 -4.35
N HIS A 69 6.79 -1.63 -3.45
CA HIS A 69 7.87 -2.58 -3.28
C HIS A 69 7.37 -4.00 -3.44
N GLU A 70 8.14 -4.83 -4.14
CA GLU A 70 7.92 -6.27 -4.17
C GLU A 70 8.77 -6.95 -3.09
N LEU A 71 8.15 -7.74 -2.21
CA LEU A 71 8.87 -8.53 -1.23
C LEU A 71 9.23 -9.87 -1.86
N ALA A 72 10.50 -10.01 -2.25
CA ALA A 72 11.08 -11.32 -2.52
C ALA A 72 11.14 -12.10 -1.19
N SER A 73 10.36 -13.18 -1.11
CA SER A 73 10.56 -14.21 -0.07
C SER A 73 11.69 -15.14 -0.45
#